data_AF-A0A094F6G4-F1
#
_entry.id   AF-A0A094F6G4-F1
#
_cell.length_a   1.000
_cell.length_b   1.000
_cell.length_c   1.000
_cell.angle_alpha   90.00
_cell.angle_beta   90.00
_cell.angle_gamma   90.00
#
_symmetry.space_group_name_H-M   'P 1'
#
loop_
_entity.id
_entity.type
_entity.pdbx_description
1 polymer ?
#
loop_
_entity_poly.entity_id
_entity_poly.type
_entity_poly.pdbx_seq_one_letter_code
_entity_poly.pdbx_strand_id
1 'polypeptide(L)'
;MEMRILLPDAQGGDNEQCFFDRKLPTKLQGRGTVLCSASVVNRRAVTMAPDRIDQNVYEDQLKDIIQDLYELMVQTTSYGNVGQGVSSKDVLQNTVAHLHASLTQLHASASSPSATPIRVPPELIQYVDAGRNPDIYTREFVELARRGNQLMKGKKQAFGSFRDILAREMASALPEVKGDVENVVRETGGEVGKLYEPAAGEAGEA
;
A
#
# COMPACT_ATOMS: atom_id res chain seq x y z
N MET A 1 -24.19 6.79 12.53
CA MET A 1 -23.54 5.86 13.47
C MET A 1 -22.04 6.12 13.36
N GLU A 2 -21.58 7.20 14.01
CA GLU A 2 -20.16 7.58 14.01
C GLU A 2 -19.43 6.78 15.08
N MET A 3 -18.41 6.01 14.68
CA MET A 3 -17.51 5.34 15.61
C MET A 3 -16.29 6.24 15.83
N ARG A 4 -16.37 7.14 16.83
CA ARG A 4 -15.20 7.85 17.36
C ARG A 4 -14.30 6.85 18.06
N ILE A 5 -13.12 6.64 17.50
CA ILE A 5 -12.03 5.90 18.15
C ILE A 5 -11.40 6.86 19.17
N LEU A 6 -11.78 6.71 20.44
CA LEU A 6 -11.08 7.28 21.58
C LEU A 6 -9.72 6.57 21.72
N LEU A 7 -8.64 7.25 21.36
CA LEU A 7 -7.31 6.88 21.87
C LEU A 7 -7.22 7.32 23.35
N PRO A 8 -6.65 6.50 24.25
CA PRO A 8 -6.40 6.92 25.63
C PRO A 8 -5.26 7.95 25.69
N ASP A 9 -5.44 8.91 26.59
CA ASP A 9 -4.57 10.06 26.84
C ASP A 9 -3.10 9.68 27.09
N ALA A 10 -2.23 10.17 26.21
CA ALA A 10 -0.80 10.30 26.50
C ALA A 10 -0.57 11.64 27.21
N GLN A 11 -0.68 11.64 28.53
CA GLN A 11 -0.21 12.73 29.39
C GLN A 11 1.29 12.54 29.67
N GLY A 12 2.10 13.53 29.29
CA GLY A 12 3.38 13.78 29.94
C GLY A 12 4.59 13.88 29.01
N GLY A 13 4.81 15.09 28.49
CA GLY A 13 6.14 15.68 28.30
C GLY A 13 7.00 15.11 27.17
N ASP A 14 6.98 15.75 26.02
CA ASP A 14 8.14 16.50 25.51
C ASP A 14 7.75 17.21 24.21
N ASN A 15 7.74 18.54 24.30
CA ASN A 15 7.49 19.43 23.18
C ASN A 15 8.72 19.48 22.28
N GLU A 16 8.80 18.62 21.27
CA GLU A 16 9.54 18.95 20.06
C GLU A 16 8.68 18.62 18.83
N GLN A 17 8.17 19.71 18.25
CA GLN A 17 7.70 19.82 16.88
C GLN A 17 8.49 18.90 15.94
N CYS A 18 7.78 18.12 15.13
CA CYS A 18 8.28 17.66 13.84
C CYS A 18 8.65 18.89 12.98
N PHE A 19 9.85 19.43 13.15
CA PHE A 19 10.38 20.50 12.33
C PHE A 19 11.21 19.87 11.21
N PHE A 20 10.65 19.91 10.01
CA PHE A 20 11.32 19.58 8.77
C PHE A 20 12.25 20.74 8.42
N ASP A 21 13.49 20.75 8.92
CA ASP A 21 14.52 21.62 8.34
C ASP A 21 15.87 20.91 8.25
N ARG A 22 16.32 20.79 7.00
CA ARG A 22 17.50 20.06 6.58
C ARG A 22 18.62 21.09 6.47
N LYS A 23 19.36 21.34 7.54
CA LYS A 23 20.61 22.11 7.46
C LYS A 23 21.79 21.16 7.25
N LEU A 24 22.23 21.01 5.99
CA LEU A 24 23.51 20.38 5.67
C LEU A 24 24.66 21.31 6.09
N PRO A 25 25.69 20.84 6.81
CA PRO A 25 27.01 21.46 6.74
C PRO A 25 27.83 20.84 5.61
N THR A 26 28.17 21.68 4.64
CA THR A 26 29.19 21.47 3.62
C THR A 26 30.57 21.74 4.21
N LYS A 27 31.38 20.70 4.47
CA LYS A 27 32.85 20.80 4.38
C LYS A 27 33.46 19.51 3.84
N LEU A 28 34.32 19.73 2.86
CA LEU A 28 35.06 18.79 2.03
C LEU A 28 36.23 18.14 2.79
N GLN A 29 36.66 17.02 2.19
CA GLN A 29 38.04 16.60 1.97
C GLN A 29 38.68 15.64 2.99
N GLY A 30 38.80 14.36 2.59
CA GLY A 30 39.73 13.44 3.22
C GLY A 30 39.55 11.98 2.83
N ARG A 31 40.12 11.59 1.67
CA ARG A 31 40.67 10.26 1.31
C ARG A 31 39.93 8.99 1.79
N GLY A 32 39.47 8.20 0.82
CA GLY A 32 39.20 6.77 1.00
C GLY A 32 38.01 6.32 0.17
N THR A 33 38.24 5.93 -1.08
CA THR A 33 37.25 5.26 -1.91
C THR A 33 36.93 3.88 -1.32
N VAL A 34 35.79 3.77 -0.64
CA VAL A 34 35.07 2.49 -0.52
C VAL A 34 33.79 2.66 -1.32
N LEU A 35 33.80 2.06 -2.51
CA LEU A 35 32.61 1.88 -3.33
C LEU A 35 31.69 0.88 -2.62
N CYS A 36 30.91 1.35 -1.64
CA CYS A 36 29.67 0.69 -1.30
C CYS A 36 28.64 1.18 -2.30
N SER A 37 28.30 0.34 -3.27
CA SER A 37 27.12 0.47 -4.12
C SER A 37 25.88 0.43 -3.24
N ALA A 38 25.54 1.58 -2.68
CA ALA A 38 24.23 1.84 -2.12
C ALA A 38 23.26 1.84 -3.31
N SER A 39 22.52 0.74 -3.43
CA SER A 39 21.28 0.65 -4.19
C SER A 39 20.58 2.00 -4.13
N VAL A 40 20.51 2.67 -5.30
CA VAL A 40 19.64 3.81 -5.51
C VAL A 40 18.22 3.29 -5.30
N VAL A 41 17.75 3.32 -4.06
CA VAL A 41 16.32 3.20 -3.77
C VAL A 41 15.75 4.49 -4.33
N ASN A 42 15.31 4.40 -5.59
CA ASN A 42 14.55 5.41 -6.29
C ASN A 42 13.38 5.76 -5.37
N ARG A 43 13.54 6.83 -4.60
CA ARG A 43 12.50 7.36 -3.73
C ARG A 43 11.49 8.02 -4.66
N ARG A 44 10.70 7.19 -5.37
CA ARG A 44 9.51 7.65 -6.07
C ARG A 44 8.69 8.37 -5.02
N ALA A 45 8.46 9.66 -5.26
CA ALA A 45 7.48 10.43 -4.54
C ALA A 45 6.21 9.55 -4.46
N VAL A 46 5.76 9.26 -3.24
CA VAL A 46 4.38 8.86 -3.03
C VAL A 46 3.59 10.12 -3.37
N THR A 47 3.30 10.31 -4.67
CA THR A 47 2.24 11.20 -5.11
C THR A 47 0.99 10.66 -4.46
N MET A 48 0.52 11.38 -3.43
CA MET A 48 -0.83 11.24 -2.92
C MET A 48 -1.79 11.32 -4.12
N ALA A 49 -2.83 10.48 -4.06
CA ALA A 49 -3.71 10.05 -5.15
C ALA A 49 -3.77 11.02 -6.35
N PRO A 50 -3.56 10.51 -7.59
CA PRO A 50 -3.76 11.34 -8.77
C PRO A 50 -5.16 11.96 -8.72
N ASP A 51 -5.20 13.21 -9.19
CA ASP A 51 -6.39 14.06 -9.27
C ASP A 51 -7.60 13.28 -9.78
N ARG A 52 -8.81 13.66 -9.32
CA ARG A 52 -10.08 13.01 -9.68
C ARG A 52 -10.36 13.19 -11.17
N ILE A 53 -9.69 12.43 -12.02
CA ILE A 53 -9.93 12.33 -13.47
C ILE A 53 -11.38 11.89 -13.63
N ASP A 54 -12.25 12.75 -14.21
CA ASP A 54 -13.58 12.52 -14.81
C ASP A 54 -14.30 11.19 -14.50
N GLN A 55 -14.20 10.70 -13.26
CA GLN A 55 -14.65 9.36 -12.87
C GLN A 55 -16.17 9.33 -12.91
N ASN A 56 -16.77 10.47 -12.56
CA ASN A 56 -18.20 10.74 -12.70
C ASN A 56 -18.69 10.59 -14.15
N VAL A 57 -17.91 10.96 -15.16
CA VAL A 57 -18.31 10.83 -16.58
C VAL A 57 -18.39 9.36 -16.97
N TYR A 58 -17.41 8.55 -16.55
CA TYR A 58 -17.44 7.11 -16.77
C TYR A 58 -18.56 6.43 -15.97
N GLU A 59 -18.80 6.86 -14.73
CA GLU A 59 -19.89 6.36 -13.91
C GLU A 59 -21.27 6.65 -14.52
N ASP A 60 -21.47 7.84 -15.06
CA ASP A 60 -22.74 8.23 -15.68
C ASP A 60 -22.93 7.49 -17.01
N GLN A 61 -21.89 7.39 -17.85
CA GLN A 61 -21.94 6.55 -19.07
C GLN A 61 -22.26 5.08 -18.76
N LEU A 62 -21.70 4.52 -17.67
CA LEU A 62 -22.00 3.15 -17.24
C LEU A 62 -23.45 3.00 -16.77
N LYS A 63 -23.99 3.98 -16.03
CA LYS A 63 -25.41 3.97 -15.61
C LYS A 63 -26.33 4.02 -16.82
N ASP A 64 -26.03 4.86 -17.80
CA ASP A 64 -26.83 4.99 -19.03
C ASP A 64 -26.85 3.67 -19.82
N ILE A 65 -25.70 2.99 -19.94
CA ILE A 65 -25.62 1.67 -20.61
C ILE A 65 -26.43 0.60 -19.84
N ILE A 66 -26.38 0.59 -18.51
CA ILE A 66 -27.18 -0.33 -17.69
C ILE A 66 -28.67 -0.05 -17.89
N GLN A 67 -29.05 1.23 -17.97
CA GLN A 67 -30.43 1.65 -18.24
C GLN A 67 -30.88 1.19 -19.64
N ASP A 68 -30.04 1.36 -20.66
CA ASP A 68 -30.31 0.88 -22.04
C ASP A 68 -30.52 -0.65 -22.09
N LEU A 69 -29.75 -1.42 -21.31
CA LEU A 69 -29.91 -2.88 -21.21
C LEU A 69 -31.22 -3.28 -20.55
N TYR A 70 -31.64 -2.55 -19.52
CA TYR A 70 -32.92 -2.80 -18.84
C TYR A 70 -34.10 -2.45 -19.76
N GLU A 71 -34.04 -1.30 -20.42
CA GLU A 71 -34.99 -0.86 -21.44
C GLU A 71 -35.13 -1.92 -22.54
N LEU A 72 -34.02 -2.43 -23.08
CA LEU A 72 -34.00 -3.48 -24.10
C LEU A 72 -34.65 -4.79 -23.61
N MET A 73 -34.43 -5.19 -22.36
CA MET A 73 -35.05 -6.39 -21.77
C MET A 73 -36.58 -6.24 -21.71
N VAL A 74 -37.08 -5.09 -21.26
CA VAL A 74 -38.52 -4.80 -21.15
C VAL A 74 -39.17 -4.74 -22.53
N GLN A 75 -38.54 -4.07 -23.49
CA GLN A 75 -39.02 -3.95 -24.87
C GLN A 75 -39.05 -5.31 -25.58
N THR A 76 -38.07 -6.19 -25.32
CA THR A 76 -38.03 -7.55 -25.88
C THR A 76 -39.12 -8.44 -25.28
N THR A 77 -39.40 -8.32 -23.98
CA THR A 77 -40.43 -9.13 -23.30
C THR A 77 -41.84 -8.74 -23.74
N SER A 78 -42.06 -7.46 -24.07
CA SER A 78 -43.34 -6.93 -24.55
C SER A 78 -43.50 -6.97 -26.08
N TYR A 79 -42.49 -7.50 -26.79
CA TYR A 79 -42.46 -7.54 -28.23
C TYR A 79 -43.66 -8.32 -28.79
N GLY A 80 -44.47 -7.66 -29.61
CA GLY A 80 -45.62 -8.27 -30.29
C GLY A 80 -46.91 -8.42 -29.46
N ASN A 81 -46.92 -8.03 -28.17
CA ASN A 81 -48.13 -8.11 -27.34
C ASN A 81 -49.15 -6.98 -27.58
N VAL A 82 -48.75 -5.93 -28.32
CA VAL A 82 -49.65 -4.86 -28.75
C VAL A 82 -49.87 -5.02 -30.25
N GLY A 83 -51.12 -5.06 -30.70
CA GLY A 83 -51.56 -5.36 -32.07
C GLY A 83 -51.07 -4.42 -33.20
N GLN A 84 -49.96 -3.71 -33.02
CA GLN A 84 -49.22 -2.93 -34.02
C GLN A 84 -47.74 -3.34 -34.00
N GLY A 85 -47.39 -4.38 -34.76
CA GLY A 85 -46.02 -4.90 -34.85
C GLY A 85 -44.99 -4.01 -35.55
N VAL A 86 -45.34 -2.76 -35.91
CA VAL A 86 -44.45 -1.85 -36.66
C VAL A 86 -43.69 -0.90 -35.71
N SER A 87 -44.36 -0.29 -34.72
CA SER A 87 -43.72 0.64 -33.79
C SER A 87 -42.75 -0.05 -32.80
N SER A 88 -43.08 -1.27 -32.38
CA SER A 88 -42.24 -2.04 -31.44
C SER A 88 -40.90 -2.46 -32.06
N LYS A 89 -40.86 -2.68 -33.37
CA LYS A 89 -39.64 -3.05 -34.10
C LYS A 89 -38.67 -1.87 -34.25
N ASP A 90 -39.17 -0.70 -34.66
CA ASP A 90 -38.33 0.48 -34.88
C ASP A 90 -37.73 0.99 -33.56
N VAL A 91 -38.49 0.95 -32.46
CA VAL A 91 -38.00 1.30 -31.12
C VAL A 91 -36.86 0.37 -30.70
N LEU A 92 -37.03 -0.95 -30.84
CA LEU A 92 -35.96 -1.91 -30.53
C LEU A 92 -34.70 -1.69 -31.36
N GLN A 93 -34.85 -1.42 -32.66
CA GLN A 93 -33.71 -1.15 -33.55
C GLN A 93 -32.93 0.09 -33.10
N ASN A 94 -33.64 1.15 -32.70
CA ASN A 94 -33.03 2.36 -32.18
C ASN A 94 -32.32 2.11 -30.83
N THR A 95 -32.93 1.37 -29.91
CA THR A 95 -32.31 1.01 -28.61
C THR A 95 -31.02 0.21 -28.80
N VAL A 96 -31.02 -0.77 -29.72
CA VAL A 96 -29.83 -1.58 -30.02
C VAL A 96 -28.72 -0.72 -30.67
N ALA A 97 -29.09 0.17 -31.59
CA ALA A 97 -28.13 1.09 -32.21
C ALA A 97 -27.52 2.06 -31.18
N HIS A 98 -28.34 2.56 -30.24
CA HIS A 98 -27.90 3.42 -29.14
C HIS A 98 -26.94 2.69 -28.21
N LEU A 99 -27.29 1.48 -27.75
CA LEU A 99 -26.44 0.65 -26.90
C LEU A 99 -25.06 0.39 -27.53
N HIS A 100 -25.04 0.07 -28.83
CA HIS A 100 -23.80 -0.16 -29.57
C HIS A 100 -22.92 1.11 -29.62
N ALA A 101 -23.53 2.27 -29.88
CA ALA A 101 -22.83 3.55 -29.90
C ALA A 101 -22.23 3.88 -28.52
N SER A 102 -23.01 3.73 -27.45
CA SER A 102 -22.60 3.97 -26.07
C SER A 102 -21.43 3.08 -25.63
N LEU A 103 -21.48 1.77 -25.92
CA LEU A 103 -20.39 0.83 -25.61
C LEU A 103 -19.10 1.15 -26.38
N THR A 104 -19.23 1.52 -27.66
CA THR A 104 -18.08 1.88 -28.50
C THR A 104 -17.43 3.18 -27.99
N GLN A 105 -18.24 4.15 -27.59
CA GLN A 105 -17.78 5.41 -27.02
C GLN A 105 -17.08 5.19 -25.66
N LEU A 106 -17.64 4.35 -24.79
CA LEU A 106 -17.03 3.99 -23.52
C LEU A 106 -15.66 3.32 -23.73
N HIS A 107 -15.58 2.34 -24.64
CA HIS A 107 -14.32 1.66 -24.96
C HIS A 107 -13.26 2.62 -25.51
N ALA A 108 -13.63 3.54 -26.40
CA ALA A 108 -12.73 4.54 -26.95
C ALA A 108 -12.23 5.51 -25.87
N SER A 109 -13.10 5.90 -24.94
CA SER A 109 -12.75 6.79 -23.82
C SER A 109 -11.82 6.09 -22.81
N ALA A 110 -12.10 4.84 -22.46
CA ALA A 110 -11.29 4.04 -21.54
C ALA A 110 -9.92 3.62 -22.13
N SER A 111 -9.84 3.45 -23.46
CA SER A 111 -8.59 3.09 -24.16
C SER A 111 -7.76 4.32 -24.56
N SER A 112 -8.24 5.54 -24.26
CA SER A 112 -7.53 6.76 -24.60
C SER A 112 -6.19 6.84 -23.86
N PRO A 113 -5.07 7.20 -24.53
CA PRO A 113 -3.78 7.41 -23.87
C PRO A 113 -3.77 8.60 -22.90
N SER A 114 -4.81 9.45 -22.92
CA SER A 114 -5.03 10.50 -21.93
C SER A 114 -5.68 10.00 -20.64
N ALA A 115 -6.30 8.81 -20.66
CA ALA A 115 -6.84 8.17 -19.48
C ALA A 115 -5.67 7.67 -18.62
N THR A 116 -5.69 8.01 -17.35
CA THR A 116 -4.66 7.54 -16.42
C THR A 116 -4.77 6.01 -16.32
N PRO A 117 -3.68 5.25 -16.56
CA PRO A 117 -3.75 3.80 -16.50
C PRO A 117 -3.89 3.38 -15.04
N ILE A 118 -5.13 3.11 -14.61
CA ILE A 118 -5.43 2.49 -13.32
C ILE A 118 -4.97 1.04 -13.40
N ARG A 119 -3.91 0.70 -12.66
CA ARG A 119 -3.46 -0.69 -12.52
C ARG A 119 -4.26 -1.38 -11.44
N VAL A 120 -5.15 -2.28 -11.86
CA VAL A 120 -5.95 -3.09 -10.94
C VAL A 120 -5.25 -4.45 -10.73
N PRO A 121 -4.96 -4.83 -9.48
CA PRO A 121 -4.50 -6.18 -9.15
C PRO A 121 -5.45 -7.29 -9.66
N PRO A 122 -4.95 -8.40 -10.24
CA PRO A 122 -5.80 -9.47 -10.76
C PRO A 122 -6.61 -10.17 -9.67
N GLU A 123 -6.18 -10.14 -8.41
CA GLU A 123 -6.91 -10.66 -7.27
C GLU A 123 -8.19 -9.84 -6.99
N LEU A 124 -8.17 -8.54 -7.26
CA LEU A 124 -9.34 -7.68 -7.12
C LEU A 124 -10.43 -8.00 -8.15
N ILE A 125 -10.03 -8.38 -9.37
CA ILE A 125 -10.97 -8.80 -10.42
C ILE A 125 -11.75 -10.03 -9.96
N GLN A 126 -11.07 -11.00 -9.34
CA GLN A 126 -11.72 -12.20 -8.79
C GLN A 126 -12.74 -11.88 -7.68
N TYR A 127 -12.51 -10.84 -6.87
CA TYR A 127 -13.48 -10.42 -5.86
C TYR A 127 -14.77 -9.89 -6.51
N VAL A 128 -14.62 -9.09 -7.58
CA VAL A 128 -15.77 -8.55 -8.33
C VAL A 128 -16.52 -9.67 -9.05
N ASP A 129 -15.81 -10.58 -9.72
CA ASP A 129 -16.40 -11.71 -10.44
C ASP A 129 -17.17 -12.67 -9.50
N ALA A 130 -16.69 -12.84 -8.27
CA ALA A 130 -17.36 -13.63 -7.23
C ALA A 130 -18.50 -12.88 -6.50
N GLY A 131 -18.78 -11.61 -6.87
CA GLY A 131 -19.79 -10.78 -6.23
C GLY A 131 -19.44 -10.33 -4.80
N ARG A 132 -18.15 -10.36 -4.42
CA ARG A 132 -17.66 -9.84 -3.13
C ARG A 132 -17.38 -8.34 -3.20
N ASN A 133 -17.48 -7.67 -2.06
CA ASN A 133 -17.10 -6.26 -1.95
C ASN A 133 -15.57 -6.11 -2.15
N PRO A 134 -15.10 -5.36 -3.17
CA PRO A 134 -13.68 -5.12 -3.41
C PRO A 134 -12.96 -4.38 -2.27
N ASP A 135 -13.68 -3.65 -1.41
CA ASP A 135 -13.10 -2.98 -0.23
C ASP A 135 -12.54 -3.96 0.81
N ILE A 136 -13.03 -5.21 0.80
CA ILE A 136 -12.51 -6.24 1.70
C ILE A 136 -11.06 -6.57 1.33
N TYR A 137 -10.74 -6.67 0.04
CA TYR A 137 -9.37 -6.93 -0.40
C TYR A 137 -8.41 -5.82 0.04
N THR A 138 -8.80 -4.55 -0.13
CA THR A 138 -7.93 -3.42 0.23
C THR A 138 -7.73 -3.34 1.74
N ARG A 139 -8.77 -3.65 2.53
CA ARG A 139 -8.66 -3.81 3.98
C ARG A 139 -7.70 -4.93 4.36
N GLU A 140 -7.89 -6.13 3.80
CA GLU A 140 -7.04 -7.30 4.05
C GLU A 140 -5.57 -7.00 3.69
N PHE A 141 -5.33 -6.29 2.58
CA PHE A 141 -4.00 -5.88 2.17
C PHE A 141 -3.32 -4.98 3.20
N VAL A 142 -4.03 -3.97 3.72
CA VAL A 142 -3.48 -3.08 4.75
C VAL A 142 -3.24 -3.83 6.06
N GLU A 143 -4.14 -4.74 6.44
CA GLU A 143 -3.99 -5.58 7.62
C GLU A 143 -2.76 -6.52 7.50
N LEU A 144 -2.56 -7.13 6.34
CA LEU A 144 -1.39 -7.95 6.02
C LEU A 144 -0.10 -7.14 6.03
N ALA A 145 -0.09 -5.95 5.43
CA ALA A 145 1.07 -5.05 5.44
C ALA A 145 1.44 -4.64 6.87
N ARG A 146 0.45 -4.29 7.70
CA ARG A 146 0.67 -3.95 9.11
C ARG A 146 1.26 -5.13 9.88
N ARG A 147 0.66 -6.32 9.74
CA ARG A 147 1.14 -7.56 10.39
C ARG A 147 2.56 -7.90 9.95
N GLY A 148 2.85 -7.79 8.65
CA GLY A 148 4.18 -8.01 8.08
C GLY A 148 5.23 -7.04 8.63
N ASN A 149 4.91 -5.76 8.69
CA ASN A 149 5.82 -4.74 9.23
C ASN A 149 6.12 -4.96 10.72
N GLN A 150 5.10 -5.30 11.51
CA GLN A 150 5.29 -5.63 12.93
C GLN A 150 6.12 -6.89 13.11
N LEU A 151 5.83 -7.94 12.33
CA LEU A 151 6.59 -9.18 12.35
C LEU A 151 8.06 -8.94 12.01
N MET A 152 8.34 -8.17 10.95
CA MET A 152 9.71 -7.84 10.55
C MET A 152 10.43 -6.99 11.60
N LYS A 153 9.74 -6.01 12.19
CA LYS A 153 10.29 -5.21 13.29
C LYS A 153 10.66 -6.09 14.49
N GLY A 154 9.77 -7.00 14.89
CA GLY A 154 10.00 -7.94 15.99
C GLY A 154 11.17 -8.89 15.71
N LYS A 155 11.24 -9.46 14.49
CA LYS A 155 12.38 -10.30 14.08
C LYS A 155 13.70 -9.52 14.12
N LYS A 156 13.73 -8.31 13.56
CA LYS A 156 14.92 -7.45 13.58
C LYS A 156 15.37 -7.17 15.02
N GLN A 157 14.44 -6.87 15.92
CA GLN A 157 14.74 -6.64 17.32
C GLN A 157 15.30 -7.89 18.02
N ALA A 158 14.67 -9.05 17.81
CA ALA A 158 15.10 -10.32 18.40
C ALA A 158 16.49 -10.75 17.91
N PHE A 159 16.77 -10.63 16.61
CA PHE A 159 18.10 -10.89 16.06
C PHE A 159 19.14 -9.87 16.55
N GLY A 160 18.74 -8.61 16.72
CA GLY A 160 19.58 -7.58 17.35
C GLY A 160 19.96 -7.93 18.78
N SER A 161 18.99 -8.30 19.62
CA SER A 161 19.26 -8.71 21.00
C SER A 161 20.08 -10.01 21.08
N PHE A 162 19.81 -10.97 20.20
CA PHE A 162 20.58 -12.21 20.14
C PHE A 162 22.05 -11.95 19.77
N ARG A 163 22.30 -11.09 18.78
CA ARG A 163 23.66 -10.63 18.43
C ARG A 163 24.34 -10.00 19.64
N ASP A 164 23.67 -9.09 20.34
CA ASP A 164 24.29 -8.34 21.44
C ASP A 164 24.63 -9.26 22.64
N ILE A 165 23.76 -10.21 22.97
CA ILE A 165 24.02 -11.23 24.00
C ILE A 165 25.18 -12.14 23.58
N LEU A 166 25.15 -12.68 22.37
CA LEU A 166 26.20 -13.58 21.88
C LEU A 166 27.56 -12.89 21.83
N ALA A 167 27.61 -11.63 21.37
CA ALA A 167 28.82 -10.86 21.32
C ALA A 167 29.40 -10.58 22.72
N ARG A 168 28.55 -10.35 23.73
CA ARG A 168 28.98 -10.18 25.13
C ARG A 168 29.61 -11.46 25.67
N GLU A 169 28.94 -12.61 25.50
CA GLU A 169 29.45 -13.90 25.97
C GLU A 169 30.73 -14.32 25.24
N MET A 170 30.85 -14.04 23.94
CA MET A 170 32.08 -14.29 23.19
C MET A 170 33.23 -13.40 23.66
N ALA A 171 32.97 -12.12 23.93
CA ALA A 171 33.98 -11.19 24.43
C ALA A 171 34.43 -11.49 25.87
N SER A 172 33.58 -12.12 26.69
CA SER A 172 33.92 -12.55 28.06
C SER A 172 34.67 -13.89 28.08
N ALA A 173 34.24 -14.87 27.27
CA ALA A 173 34.84 -16.19 27.22
C ALA A 173 36.16 -16.24 26.43
N LEU A 174 36.33 -15.38 25.41
CA LEU A 174 37.47 -15.40 24.49
C LEU A 174 38.03 -13.96 24.31
N PRO A 175 38.89 -13.49 25.23
CA PRO A 175 39.41 -12.13 25.19
C PRO A 175 40.30 -11.84 23.97
N GLU A 176 40.89 -12.86 23.34
CA GLU A 176 41.76 -12.73 22.17
C GLU A 176 41.02 -12.31 20.88
N VAL A 177 39.73 -12.67 20.74
CA VAL A 177 38.91 -12.33 19.56
C VAL A 177 38.00 -11.12 19.79
N LYS A 178 38.11 -10.48 20.95
CA LYS A 178 37.25 -9.37 21.37
C LYS A 178 37.20 -8.23 20.35
N GLY A 179 38.35 -7.84 19.78
CA GLY A 179 38.42 -6.79 18.76
C GLY A 179 37.66 -7.14 17.48
N ASP A 180 37.68 -8.41 17.07
CA ASP A 180 36.94 -8.89 15.89
C ASP A 180 35.44 -8.93 16.15
N VAL A 181 35.02 -9.35 17.36
CA VAL A 181 33.61 -9.34 17.79
C VAL A 181 33.05 -7.92 17.79
N GLU A 182 33.77 -6.95 18.33
CA GLU A 182 33.37 -5.53 18.30
C GLU A 182 33.21 -5.02 16.87
N ASN A 183 34.08 -5.45 15.95
CA ASN A 183 34.01 -5.07 14.55
C ASN A 183 32.74 -5.65 13.90
N VAL A 184 32.45 -6.93 14.11
CA VAL A 184 31.22 -7.58 13.59
C VAL A 184 29.95 -6.93 14.15
N VAL A 185 29.93 -6.56 15.43
CA VAL A 185 28.79 -5.85 16.03
C VAL A 185 28.57 -4.49 15.36
N ARG A 186 29.65 -3.74 15.08
CA ARG A 186 29.58 -2.46 14.39
C ARG A 186 29.07 -2.59 12.96
N GLU A 187 29.62 -3.54 12.19
CA GLU A 187 29.24 -3.79 10.79
C GLU A 187 27.79 -4.29 10.65
N THR A 188 27.28 -5.02 11.64
CA THR A 188 25.88 -5.48 11.67
C THR A 188 24.91 -4.43 12.22
N GLY A 189 25.36 -3.19 12.48
CA GLY A 189 24.54 -2.08 12.95
C GLY A 189 24.17 -2.16 14.43
N GLY A 190 25.05 -2.75 15.25
CA GLY A 190 24.93 -2.84 16.70
C GLY A 190 25.78 -1.80 17.43
N GLU A 191 25.45 -1.59 18.69
CA GLU A 191 26.15 -0.63 19.54
C GLU A 191 27.18 -1.36 20.39
N VAL A 192 28.46 -1.13 20.09
CA VAL A 192 29.59 -1.75 20.81
C VAL A 192 29.57 -1.41 22.31
N GLY A 193 29.02 -0.25 22.69
CA GLY A 193 28.87 0.15 24.09
C GLY A 193 28.02 -0.80 24.93
N LYS A 194 27.00 -1.44 24.34
CA LYS A 194 26.09 -2.38 25.03
C LYS A 194 26.72 -3.72 25.40
N LEU A 195 27.93 -4.00 24.89
CA LEU A 195 28.68 -5.20 25.22
C LEU A 195 29.23 -5.15 26.66
N TYR A 196 29.48 -3.95 27.19
CA TYR A 196 30.09 -3.73 28.50
C TYR A 196 29.12 -3.25 29.57
N GLU A 197 27.86 -3.00 29.20
CA GLU A 197 26.82 -2.74 30.18
C GLU A 197 26.54 -4.01 30.98
N PRO A 198 26.57 -3.95 32.33
CA PRO A 198 26.18 -5.08 33.15
C PRO A 198 24.72 -5.42 32.84
N ALA A 199 24.42 -6.71 32.70
CA ALA A 199 23.07 -7.17 32.45
C ALA A 199 22.15 -6.66 33.58
N ALA A 200 21.23 -5.75 33.25
CA ALA A 200 20.18 -5.31 34.16
C ALA A 200 19.22 -6.49 34.40
N GLY A 201 19.59 -7.38 35.32
CA GLY A 201 18.85 -8.62 35.58
C GLY A 201 19.42 -9.55 36.65
N GLU A 202 20.66 -9.38 37.11
CA GLU A 202 21.25 -10.22 38.17
C GLU A 202 21.36 -9.51 39.53
N ALA A 203 20.29 -8.81 39.94
CA ALA A 203 20.13 -8.32 41.30
C ALA A 203 18.83 -8.89 41.88
N GLY A 204 18.86 -10.17 42.27
CA GLY A 204 17.73 -10.84 42.88
C GLY A 204 18.07 -12.26 43.33
N GLU A 205 18.17 -12.41 44.66
CA GLU A 205 18.00 -13.63 45.46
C GLU A 205 19.28 -14.35 45.94
N ALA A 206 19.71 -13.93 47.14
CA ALA A 206 20.38 -14.73 48.16
C ALA A 206 19.66 -14.51 49.48
#